data_AF-A0A0C1EC83-F1
#
_entry.id   AF-A0A0C1EC83-F1
#
_cell.length_a   1.000
_cell.length_b   1.000
_cell.length_c   1.000
_cell.angle_alpha   90.00
_cell.angle_beta   90.00
_cell.angle_gamma   90.00
#
_symmetry.space_group_name_H-M   'P 1'
#
loop_
_entity.id
_entity.type
_entity.pdbx_description
1 polymer ?
#
loop_
_entity_poly.entity_id
_entity_poly.type
_entity_poly.pdbx_seq_one_letter_code
_entity_poly.pdbx_strand_id
1 'polypeptide(L)'
;MRMDRQHFFASAFRKIVSSGLSLIEDHPIVKKLESMADETQKVRPPGASSSERTFQELCTGCDACMAACPANAIYIEDLEKRHPLLYPQRQPCLHCSDYPCMKVCEPQALSLTNGTELRELL
;
A
#
# COMPACT_ATOMS: atom_id res chain seq x y z
N MET A 1 10.17 14.93 -23.45
CA MET A 1 9.35 13.78 -23.85
C MET A 1 9.38 12.74 -22.74
N ARG A 2 8.28 12.60 -21.98
CA ARG A 2 8.14 11.60 -20.91
C ARG A 2 7.26 10.50 -21.50
N MET A 3 7.85 9.38 -21.89
CA MET A 3 7.12 8.26 -22.48
C MET A 3 6.22 7.64 -21.41
N ASP A 4 4.92 7.70 -21.67
CA ASP A 4 3.87 7.06 -20.89
C ASP A 4 3.87 5.55 -21.18
N ARG A 5 4.27 4.75 -20.18
CA ARG A 5 4.32 3.28 -20.27
C ARG A 5 2.93 2.63 -20.13
N GLN A 6 1.93 3.38 -19.67
CA GLN A 6 0.59 2.88 -19.38
C GLN A 6 -0.30 2.80 -20.64
N HIS A 7 -0.03 3.64 -21.66
CA HIS A 7 -0.86 3.71 -22.86
C HIS A 7 -0.61 2.60 -23.91
N PHE A 8 0.50 1.86 -23.85
CA PHE A 8 0.81 0.86 -24.88
C PHE A 8 0.17 -0.51 -24.61
N PHE A 9 0.16 -0.99 -23.36
CA PHE A 9 -0.43 -2.29 -23.03
C PHE A 9 -1.97 -2.25 -22.93
N ALA A 10 -2.52 -1.14 -22.43
CA ALA A 10 -3.97 -0.97 -22.30
C ALA A 10 -4.70 -0.82 -23.66
N SER A 11 -4.02 -0.28 -24.68
CA SER A 11 -4.63 -0.06 -26.00
C SER A 11 -4.59 -1.30 -26.92
N ALA A 12 -3.59 -2.17 -26.76
CA ALA A 12 -3.54 -3.46 -27.45
C ALA A 12 -4.65 -4.40 -26.96
N PHE A 13 -4.91 -4.44 -25.65
CA PHE A 13 -5.95 -5.30 -25.08
C PHE A 13 -7.37 -4.77 -25.36
N ARG A 14 -7.59 -3.44 -25.31
CA ARG A 14 -8.89 -2.84 -25.67
C ARG A 14 -9.31 -3.13 -27.10
N LYS A 15 -8.37 -3.18 -28.06
CA LYS A 15 -8.67 -3.54 -29.46
C LYS A 15 -9.05 -5.02 -29.63
N ILE A 16 -8.49 -5.90 -28.81
CA ILE A 16 -8.85 -7.32 -28.81
C ILE A 16 -10.26 -7.51 -28.18
N VAL A 17 -10.59 -6.73 -27.16
CA VAL A 17 -11.93 -6.76 -26.52
C VAL A 17 -13.02 -6.10 -27.38
N SER A 18 -12.70 -5.01 -28.10
CA SER A 18 -13.70 -4.24 -28.86
C SER A 18 -14.23 -4.91 -30.13
N SER A 19 -13.62 -6.00 -30.58
CA SER A 19 -13.98 -6.64 -31.85
C SER A 19 -14.67 -8.00 -31.74
N GLY A 20 -14.94 -8.53 -30.52
CA GLY A 20 -15.77 -9.73 -30.42
C GLY A 20 -15.70 -10.50 -29.11
N LEU A 21 -16.18 -9.91 -28.01
CA LEU A 21 -16.33 -10.69 -26.77
C LEU A 21 -17.43 -10.15 -25.84
N SER A 22 -18.68 -10.22 -26.28
CA SER A 22 -19.86 -10.05 -25.43
C SER A 22 -20.15 -11.31 -24.58
N LEU A 23 -19.12 -12.08 -24.17
CA LEU A 23 -19.27 -13.37 -23.48
C LEU A 23 -18.35 -13.55 -22.25
N ILE A 24 -17.77 -12.48 -21.70
CA ILE A 24 -16.84 -12.55 -20.56
C ILE A 24 -17.17 -11.50 -19.50
N GLU A 25 -18.42 -11.48 -19.01
CA GLU A 25 -18.74 -10.75 -17.78
C GLU A 25 -18.46 -11.62 -16.54
N ASP A 26 -18.65 -12.94 -16.64
CA ASP A 26 -18.47 -13.88 -15.51
C ASP A 26 -17.17 -14.71 -15.56
N HIS A 27 -16.24 -14.42 -16.47
CA HIS A 27 -15.00 -15.20 -16.50
C HIS A 27 -14.13 -14.83 -15.28
N PRO A 28 -13.67 -15.80 -14.50
CA PRO A 28 -12.87 -15.57 -13.28
C PRO A 28 -11.56 -14.78 -13.52
N ILE A 29 -11.15 -14.65 -14.78
CA ILE A 29 -10.01 -13.80 -15.19
C ILE A 29 -10.34 -12.31 -15.03
N VAL A 30 -11.54 -11.85 -15.38
CA VAL A 30 -11.91 -10.43 -15.26
C VAL A 30 -11.93 -10.02 -13.80
N LYS A 31 -12.61 -10.80 -12.94
CA LYS A 31 -12.64 -10.57 -11.49
C LYS A 31 -11.24 -10.58 -10.85
N LYS A 32 -10.36 -11.46 -11.32
CA LYS A 32 -8.97 -11.51 -10.84
C LYS A 32 -8.16 -10.30 -11.30
N LEU A 33 -8.30 -9.89 -12.56
CA LEU A 33 -7.69 -8.67 -13.08
C LEU A 33 -8.16 -7.43 -12.33
N GLU A 34 -9.45 -7.34 -12.01
CA GLU A 34 -10.01 -6.25 -11.18
C GLU A 34 -9.43 -6.26 -9.77
N SER A 35 -9.36 -7.42 -9.10
CA SER A 35 -8.75 -7.50 -7.76
C SER A 35 -7.24 -7.19 -7.75
N MET A 36 -6.54 -7.47 -8.84
CA MET A 36 -5.12 -7.16 -8.99
C MET A 36 -4.88 -5.67 -9.26
N ALA A 37 -5.90 -4.96 -9.74
CA ALA A 37 -5.88 -3.52 -9.98
C ALA A 37 -6.45 -2.71 -8.80
N ASP A 38 -6.73 -3.35 -7.65
CA ASP A 38 -7.31 -2.67 -6.50
C ASP A 38 -6.27 -1.75 -5.81
N GLU A 39 -6.25 -0.50 -6.23
CA GLU A 39 -5.45 0.56 -5.63
C GLU A 39 -5.94 0.98 -4.23
N THR A 40 -7.02 0.40 -3.72
CA THR A 40 -7.59 0.74 -2.41
C THR A 40 -7.08 -0.14 -1.28
N GLN A 41 -6.31 -1.20 -1.57
CA GLN A 41 -5.74 -2.05 -0.53
C GLN A 41 -4.82 -1.24 0.40
N LYS A 42 -5.20 -1.18 1.67
CA LYS A 42 -4.49 -0.47 2.74
C LYS A 42 -3.81 -1.47 3.66
N VAL A 43 -2.54 -1.25 3.94
CA VAL A 43 -1.76 -2.06 4.89
C VAL A 43 -0.99 -1.16 5.85
N ARG A 44 -0.60 -1.69 7.01
CA ARG A 44 0.27 -0.98 7.96
C ARG A 44 1.72 -0.96 7.48
N PRO A 45 2.51 0.08 7.84
CA PRO A 45 3.95 0.07 7.61
C PRO A 45 4.66 -1.11 8.30
N PRO A 46 5.87 -1.48 7.85
CA PRO A 46 6.71 -2.48 8.52
C PRO A 46 6.90 -2.18 10.01
N GLY A 47 6.91 -3.22 10.84
CA GLY A 47 7.07 -3.10 12.28
C GLY A 47 5.81 -2.78 13.05
N ALA A 48 4.66 -2.61 12.38
CA ALA A 48 3.39 -2.44 13.07
C ALA A 48 3.09 -3.65 13.98
N SER A 49 2.57 -3.37 15.17
CA SER A 49 2.14 -4.41 16.11
C SER A 49 1.15 -5.38 15.45
N SER A 50 1.19 -6.63 15.87
CA SER A 50 0.30 -7.68 15.35
C SER A 50 -1.17 -7.46 15.70
N SER A 51 -1.43 -6.73 16.78
CA SER A 51 -2.77 -6.30 17.19
C SER A 51 -3.00 -4.86 16.74
N GLU A 52 -4.04 -4.65 15.93
CA GLU A 52 -4.44 -3.31 15.48
C GLU A 52 -4.79 -2.41 16.68
N ARG A 53 -5.45 -2.94 17.71
CA ARG A 53 -5.70 -2.19 18.95
C ARG A 53 -4.40 -1.70 19.59
N THR A 54 -3.42 -2.58 19.80
CA THR A 54 -2.13 -2.20 20.39
C THR A 54 -1.40 -1.18 19.52
N PHE A 55 -1.46 -1.31 18.19
CA PHE A 55 -0.89 -0.32 17.28
C PHE A 55 -1.54 1.06 17.50
N GLN A 56 -2.87 1.12 17.54
CA GLN A 56 -3.62 2.36 17.74
C GLN A 56 -3.38 2.99 19.12
N GLU A 57 -3.17 2.17 20.15
CA GLU A 57 -2.83 2.64 21.51
C GLU A 57 -1.41 3.23 21.59
N LEU A 58 -0.46 2.68 20.83
CA LEU A 58 0.93 3.15 20.82
C LEU A 58 1.14 4.33 19.86
N CYS A 59 0.44 4.36 18.73
CA CYS A 59 0.65 5.40 17.72
C CYS A 59 0.18 6.77 18.22
N THR A 60 1.09 7.74 18.27
CA THR A 60 0.79 9.09 18.76
C THR A 60 0.33 10.05 17.66
N GLY A 61 0.32 9.63 16.38
CA GLY A 61 -0.03 10.50 15.26
C GLY A 61 1.01 11.60 14.95
N CYS A 62 2.27 11.38 15.34
CA CYS A 62 3.36 12.37 15.20
C CYS A 62 3.94 12.50 13.77
N ASP A 63 3.54 11.63 12.84
CA ASP A 63 3.98 11.57 11.44
C ASP A 63 5.51 11.41 11.21
N ALA A 64 6.31 11.16 12.25
CA ALA A 64 7.76 11.00 12.11
C ALA A 64 8.12 9.91 11.09
N CYS A 65 7.40 8.79 11.09
CA CYS A 65 7.61 7.69 10.14
C CYS A 65 7.34 8.10 8.68
N MET A 66 6.36 8.98 8.44
CA MET A 66 6.07 9.51 7.10
C MET A 66 7.25 10.34 6.60
N ALA A 67 7.74 11.28 7.40
CA ALA A 67 8.87 12.13 7.06
C ALA A 67 10.16 11.33 6.85
N ALA A 68 10.35 10.25 7.60
CA ALA A 68 11.54 9.41 7.51
C ALA A 68 11.52 8.41 6.35
N CYS A 69 10.38 8.21 5.66
CA CYS A 69 10.26 7.23 4.58
C CYS A 69 10.92 7.75 3.29
N PRO A 70 12.07 7.21 2.84
CA PRO A 70 12.76 7.73 1.65
C PRO A 70 11.97 7.50 0.36
N ALA A 71 11.10 6.48 0.36
CA ALA A 71 10.25 6.14 -0.77
C ALA A 71 8.94 6.95 -0.80
N ASN A 72 8.67 7.80 0.21
CA ASN A 72 7.39 8.52 0.36
C ASN A 72 6.16 7.59 0.24
N ALA A 73 6.26 6.38 0.79
CA ALA A 73 5.24 5.34 0.67
C ALA A 73 4.19 5.37 1.79
N ILE A 74 4.44 6.14 2.87
CA ILE A 74 3.57 6.23 4.05
C ILE A 74 2.65 7.43 3.92
N TYR A 75 1.35 7.20 4.11
CA TYR A 75 0.29 8.19 3.98
C TYR A 75 -0.53 8.29 5.27
N ILE A 76 -1.01 9.49 5.59
CA ILE A 76 -2.07 9.72 6.58
C ILE A 76 -3.35 10.03 5.81
N GLU A 77 -4.41 9.25 6.02
CA GLU A 77 -5.72 9.47 5.41
C GLU A 77 -6.72 10.08 6.40
N ASP A 78 -6.82 9.51 7.60
CA ASP A 78 -7.66 10.01 8.68
C ASP A 78 -6.88 11.08 9.47
N LEU A 79 -7.26 12.35 9.32
CA LEU A 79 -6.58 13.48 9.98
C LEU A 79 -6.85 13.57 11.48
N GLU A 80 -7.89 12.91 11.97
CA GLU A 80 -8.22 12.86 13.40
C GLU A 80 -7.40 11.76 14.09
N LYS A 81 -7.38 10.54 13.51
CA LYS A 81 -6.64 9.40 14.09
C LYS A 81 -5.15 9.42 13.75
N ARG A 82 -4.79 9.95 12.58
CA ARG A 82 -3.40 10.15 12.12
C ARG A 82 -2.55 8.87 12.07
N HIS A 83 -3.21 7.72 11.84
CA HIS A 83 -2.52 6.44 11.78
C HIS A 83 -1.91 6.19 10.38
N PRO A 84 -0.62 5.84 10.27
CA PRO A 84 0.06 5.68 8.99
C PRO A 84 -0.40 4.43 8.22
N LEU A 85 -0.56 4.59 6.92
CA LEU A 85 -0.98 3.56 5.97
C LEU A 85 -0.03 3.49 4.77
N LEU A 86 0.06 2.31 4.17
CA LEU A 86 0.67 2.09 2.86
C LEU A 86 -0.40 1.69 1.85
N TYR A 87 -0.17 2.08 0.59
CA TYR A 87 -0.93 1.64 -0.56
C TYR A 87 0.03 0.94 -1.53
N PRO A 88 0.26 -0.38 -1.37
CA PRO A 88 1.31 -1.09 -2.09
C PRO A 88 1.24 -0.93 -3.61
N GLN A 89 0.03 -0.83 -4.17
CA GLN A 89 -0.19 -0.65 -5.61
C GLN A 89 0.13 0.77 -6.09
N ARG A 90 0.05 1.78 -5.22
CA ARG A 90 0.37 3.18 -5.58
C ARG A 90 1.85 3.49 -5.42
N GLN A 91 2.39 3.19 -4.24
CA GLN A 91 3.80 3.39 -3.91
C GLN A 91 4.22 2.29 -2.92
N PRO A 92 4.95 1.26 -3.38
CA PRO A 92 5.28 0.12 -2.54
C PRO A 92 6.34 0.47 -1.48
N CYS A 93 6.28 -0.23 -0.35
CA CYS A 93 7.37 -0.23 0.61
C CYS A 93 8.61 -0.92 0.02
N LEU A 94 9.74 -0.20 -0.05
CA LEU A 94 10.98 -0.70 -0.64
C LEU A 94 11.85 -1.53 0.31
N HIS A 95 11.37 -1.84 1.52
CA HIS A 95 12.13 -2.61 2.53
C HIS A 95 13.56 -2.08 2.71
N CYS A 96 13.66 -0.80 3.08
CA CYS A 96 14.94 -0.13 3.28
C CYS A 96 15.80 -0.88 4.29
N SER A 97 17.11 -1.00 4.04
CA SER A 97 18.06 -1.81 4.83
C SER A 97 18.08 -1.51 6.33
N ASP A 98 17.67 -0.30 6.73
CA ASP A 98 17.67 0.19 8.10
C ASP A 98 16.29 0.56 8.64
N TYR A 99 15.23 0.42 7.82
CA TYR A 99 13.87 0.81 8.17
C TYR A 99 13.77 2.13 8.95
N PRO A 100 14.12 3.27 8.33
CA PRO A 100 14.14 4.57 9.00
C PRO A 100 12.78 4.92 9.63
N CYS A 101 11.66 4.46 9.05
CA CYS A 101 10.32 4.59 9.62
C CYS A 101 10.15 3.93 11.00
N MET A 102 10.82 2.80 11.25
CA MET A 102 10.85 2.14 12.56
C MET A 102 11.83 2.84 13.50
N LYS A 103 13.01 3.25 13.02
CA LYS A 103 14.04 3.92 13.84
C LYS A 103 13.56 5.22 14.46
N VAL A 104 12.73 5.99 13.74
CA VAL A 104 12.17 7.26 14.26
C VAL A 104 10.91 7.08 15.10
N CYS A 105 10.39 5.85 15.23
CA CYS A 105 9.16 5.59 15.98
C CYS A 105 9.45 5.47 17.48
N GLU A 106 9.57 6.60 18.17
CA GLU A 106 9.76 6.66 19.62
C GLU A 106 8.72 5.87 20.45
N PRO A 107 7.40 5.92 20.15
CA PRO A 107 6.42 5.16 20.94
C PRO A 107 6.41 3.67 20.59
N GLN A 108 7.25 3.22 19.66
CA GLN A 108 7.41 1.81 19.26
C GLN A 108 6.12 1.18 18.69
N ALA A 109 5.22 2.01 18.14
CA ALA A 109 4.10 1.52 17.33
C ALA A 109 4.62 0.80 16.06
N LEU A 110 5.76 1.22 15.54
CA LEU A 110 6.55 0.54 14.51
C LEU A 110 7.89 0.09 15.12
N SER A 111 8.09 -1.22 15.28
CA SER A 111 9.28 -1.80 15.92
C SER A 111 9.76 -3.04 15.19
N LEU A 112 11.09 -3.20 15.09
CA LEU A 112 11.73 -4.39 14.53
C LEU A 112 11.34 -5.68 15.28
N THR A 113 10.97 -5.58 16.56
CA THR A 113 10.49 -6.71 17.37
C THR A 113 9.18 -7.30 16.84
N ASN A 114 8.40 -6.51 16.10
CA ASN A 114 7.13 -6.93 15.51
C ASN A 114 7.31 -7.52 14.09
N GLY A 115 8.56 -7.61 13.61
CA GLY A 115 8.90 -8.07 12.26
C GLY A 115 8.82 -6.97 11.20
N THR A 116 9.02 -7.35 9.94
CA THR A 116 9.10 -6.42 8.80
C THR A 116 7.97 -6.58 7.80
N GLU A 117 7.12 -7.59 7.98
CA GLU A 117 6.03 -7.93 7.06
C GLU A 117 4.98 -6.83 7.02
N LEU A 118 4.39 -6.63 5.83
CA LEU A 118 3.24 -5.75 5.67
C LEU A 118 1.99 -6.47 6.16
N ARG A 119 1.19 -5.80 7.00
CA ARG A 119 0.01 -6.39 7.63
C ARG A 119 -1.26 -5.67 7.19
N GLU A 120 -2.30 -6.44 6.92
CA GLU A 120 -3.64 -5.92 6.64
C GLU A 120 -4.28 -5.31 7.90
N LEU A 121 -5.20 -4.38 7.69
CA LEU A 121 -5.99 -3.77 8.76
C LEU A 121 -7.07 -4.78 9.20
N LEU A 122 -6.86 -5.46 10.33
CA LEU A 122 -7.83 -6.38 10.94
C LEU A 122 -8.52 -5.75 12.15
#